data_AF-A0A259ITT0-F1
#
_entry.id   AF-A0A259ITT0-F1
#
_cell.length_a   1.000
_cell.length_b   1.000
_cell.length_c   1.000
_cell.angle_alpha   90.00
_cell.angle_beta   90.00
_cell.angle_gamma   90.00
#
_symmetry.space_group_name_H-M   'P 1'
#
loop_
_entity.id
_entity.type
_entity.pdbx_description
1 polymer ?
#
loop_
_entity_poly.entity_id
_entity_poly.type
_entity_poly.pdbx_seq_one_letter_code
_entity_poly.pdbx_strand_id
1 'polypeptide(L)'
;MINLKEATFMGYRRENGRMGIRNHVVILPLDDLSNASCEAVANNIKGTIAIPHPYGRLQFGADLELHFRTLIGAGCNPNVAGVVVIGIEPQWTKIVVDGIKASGKPVEGFWIEGNGDTATIASASKAAYSMMKHASKQQRVSAPLSELWVSTKCGESDTTSGCASNPTVGNVFDKLYEIGSTLVFGETTELTGGEHLVEARCRTPEVKKKFREMFDRYQDVIDKNKTSDLSDSQPTKGNIAGGLTTIEEKALGNIQKIGKKCVVDGVLDKAETPIIPGLHFMDSSSAAAEMVTLCAAAGFAAHLFPTGQGNVIGNPILPVIKLCANPKTVRTMSEHIDVDVSGILRREENLDTAGEKLLDALLRTANGELTAAEILGHREFVMTRLYESA
;
A
#
# COMPACT_ATOMS: atom_id res chain seq x y z
N MET A 1 2.80 -15.61 23.62
CA MET A 1 3.19 -15.80 22.21
C MET A 1 1.99 -16.36 21.47
N ILE A 2 1.61 -15.69 20.39
CA ILE A 2 0.50 -16.14 19.53
C ILE A 2 0.91 -17.43 18.80
N ASN A 3 0.09 -18.48 18.85
CA ASN A 3 0.32 -19.67 18.02
C ASN A 3 -0.04 -19.34 16.57
N LEU A 4 0.95 -18.86 15.80
CA LEU A 4 0.75 -18.35 14.45
C LEU A 4 0.11 -19.35 13.47
N LYS A 5 0.36 -20.65 13.64
CA LYS A 5 -0.20 -21.70 12.76
C LYS A 5 -1.69 -21.91 12.97
N GLU A 6 -2.19 -21.60 14.15
CA GLU A 6 -3.61 -21.70 14.52
C GLU A 6 -4.28 -20.32 14.57
N ALA A 7 -3.51 -19.24 14.37
CA ALA A 7 -4.02 -17.89 14.42
C ALA A 7 -4.99 -17.63 13.25
N THR A 8 -6.13 -17.07 13.58
CA THR A 8 -7.17 -16.68 12.63
C THR A 8 -7.53 -15.21 12.75
N PHE A 9 -8.11 -14.65 11.71
CA PHE A 9 -8.75 -13.34 11.75
C PHE A 9 -10.13 -13.40 11.09
N MET A 10 -11.01 -12.47 11.48
CA MET A 10 -12.31 -12.30 10.85
C MET A 10 -12.19 -11.33 9.69
N GLY A 11 -12.60 -11.72 8.48
CA GLY A 11 -12.53 -10.85 7.30
C GLY A 11 -13.63 -11.12 6.29
N TYR A 12 -13.61 -10.44 5.17
CA TYR A 12 -14.57 -10.59 4.08
C TYR A 12 -13.97 -11.46 2.98
N ARG A 13 -14.52 -12.65 2.79
CA ARG A 13 -14.16 -13.53 1.68
C ARG A 13 -14.76 -12.97 0.39
N ARG A 14 -13.92 -12.69 -0.59
CA ARG A 14 -14.33 -12.19 -1.91
C ARG A 14 -14.59 -13.32 -2.90
N GLU A 15 -15.22 -12.99 -4.02
CA GLU A 15 -15.64 -13.91 -5.08
C GLU A 15 -14.44 -14.66 -5.69
N ASN A 16 -13.26 -14.02 -5.72
CA ASN A 16 -12.00 -14.62 -6.13
C ASN A 16 -11.23 -15.36 -5.00
N GLY A 17 -11.87 -15.58 -3.85
CA GLY A 17 -11.29 -16.28 -2.70
C GLY A 17 -10.39 -15.44 -1.79
N ARG A 18 -9.97 -14.24 -2.22
CA ARG A 18 -9.10 -13.35 -1.41
C ARG A 18 -9.82 -12.84 -0.17
N MET A 19 -9.04 -12.56 0.88
CA MET A 19 -9.53 -12.06 2.16
C MET A 19 -9.29 -10.55 2.31
N GLY A 20 -10.36 -9.80 2.56
CA GLY A 20 -10.32 -8.39 2.91
C GLY A 20 -10.56 -8.16 4.39
N ILE A 21 -10.02 -7.08 4.94
CA ILE A 21 -10.23 -6.64 6.33
C ILE A 21 -11.09 -5.37 6.43
N ARG A 22 -11.48 -4.80 5.29
CA ARG A 22 -12.49 -3.75 5.16
C ARG A 22 -13.53 -4.12 4.10
N ASN A 23 -14.59 -3.31 4.01
CA ASN A 23 -15.75 -3.58 3.16
C ASN A 23 -16.24 -2.34 2.42
N HIS A 24 -15.34 -1.69 1.68
CA HIS A 24 -15.62 -0.41 1.03
C HIS A 24 -16.44 -0.58 -0.25
N VAL A 25 -17.38 0.34 -0.48
CA VAL A 25 -17.90 0.60 -1.83
C VAL A 25 -17.21 1.85 -2.35
N VAL A 26 -16.45 1.69 -3.42
CA VAL A 26 -15.57 2.73 -3.96
C VAL A 26 -16.24 3.42 -5.14
N ILE A 27 -16.20 4.75 -5.15
CA ILE A 27 -16.52 5.56 -6.33
C ILE A 27 -15.20 5.97 -6.97
N LEU A 28 -14.85 5.29 -8.06
CA LEU A 28 -13.55 5.34 -8.71
C LEU A 28 -13.59 6.30 -9.90
N PRO A 29 -13.02 7.50 -9.80
CA PRO A 29 -12.76 8.31 -10.98
C PRO A 29 -11.72 7.60 -11.85
N LEU A 30 -11.97 7.54 -13.15
CA LEU A 30 -10.98 7.08 -14.13
C LEU A 30 -9.96 8.17 -14.46
N ASP A 31 -10.42 9.41 -14.40
CA ASP A 31 -9.69 10.62 -14.74
C ASP A 31 -10.00 11.77 -13.76
N ASP A 32 -9.13 12.77 -13.79
CA ASP A 32 -9.21 13.97 -12.97
C ASP A 32 -10.51 14.76 -13.17
N LEU A 33 -11.04 14.77 -14.40
CA LEU A 33 -12.30 15.44 -14.73
C LEU A 33 -13.51 14.75 -14.10
N SER A 34 -13.42 13.45 -13.81
CA SER A 34 -14.48 12.67 -13.20
C SER A 34 -14.52 12.78 -11.68
N ASN A 35 -13.51 13.40 -11.06
CA ASN A 35 -13.40 13.54 -9.60
C ASN A 35 -14.64 14.19 -8.98
N ALA A 36 -15.11 15.33 -9.53
CA ALA A 36 -16.25 16.06 -8.98
C ALA A 36 -17.54 15.22 -9.00
N SER A 37 -17.76 14.47 -10.09
CA SER A 37 -18.89 13.54 -10.21
C SER A 37 -18.78 12.40 -9.19
N CYS A 38 -17.60 11.82 -8.98
CA CYS A 38 -17.36 10.78 -7.97
C CYS A 38 -17.60 11.29 -6.54
N GLU A 39 -17.10 12.47 -6.21
CA GLU A 39 -17.30 13.11 -4.91
C GLU A 39 -18.78 13.44 -4.66
N ALA A 40 -19.51 13.90 -5.67
CA ALA A 40 -20.94 14.16 -5.57
C ALA A 40 -21.73 12.87 -5.28
N VAL A 41 -21.40 11.76 -5.94
CA VAL A 41 -22.00 10.44 -5.65
C VAL A 41 -21.70 10.00 -4.22
N ALA A 42 -20.45 10.14 -3.76
CA ALA A 42 -20.08 9.79 -2.40
C ALA A 42 -20.78 10.68 -1.34
N ASN A 43 -21.02 11.95 -1.67
CA ASN A 43 -21.83 12.82 -0.82
C ASN A 43 -23.30 12.38 -0.77
N ASN A 44 -23.88 11.95 -1.90
CA ASN A 44 -25.26 11.48 -1.97
C ASN A 44 -25.47 10.15 -1.22
N ILE A 45 -24.55 9.20 -1.39
CA ILE A 45 -24.68 7.83 -0.87
C ILE A 45 -23.69 7.59 0.27
N LYS A 46 -24.17 7.72 1.49
CA LYS A 46 -23.36 7.55 2.71
C LYS A 46 -22.80 6.13 2.83
N GLY A 47 -21.58 6.02 3.33
CA GLY A 47 -20.84 4.77 3.48
C GLY A 47 -20.00 4.38 2.26
N THR A 48 -20.12 5.10 1.14
CA THR A 48 -19.20 4.99 0.00
C THR A 48 -17.99 5.91 0.18
N ILE A 49 -16.93 5.65 -0.59
CA ILE A 49 -15.70 6.45 -0.56
C ILE A 49 -15.31 6.78 -2.00
N ALA A 50 -15.20 8.08 -2.33
CA ALA A 50 -14.59 8.54 -3.56
C ALA A 50 -13.06 8.58 -3.41
N ILE A 51 -12.33 8.21 -4.46
CA ILE A 51 -10.85 8.21 -4.47
C ILE A 51 -10.28 9.09 -5.59
N PRO A 52 -10.35 10.44 -5.44
CA PRO A 52 -9.90 11.37 -6.46
C PRO A 52 -8.39 11.32 -6.70
N HIS A 53 -7.98 11.59 -7.94
CA HIS A 53 -6.58 11.67 -8.34
C HIS A 53 -6.35 12.65 -9.51
N PRO A 54 -5.11 13.12 -9.77
CA PRO A 54 -4.87 14.20 -10.72
C PRO A 54 -4.55 13.77 -12.17
N TYR A 55 -4.69 12.48 -12.52
CA TYR A 55 -4.33 11.97 -13.86
C TYR A 55 -5.49 11.25 -14.55
N GLY A 56 -5.25 10.64 -15.73
CA GLY A 56 -6.24 9.86 -16.48
C GLY A 56 -6.57 10.40 -17.88
N ARG A 57 -5.78 11.33 -18.42
CA ARG A 57 -5.88 11.79 -19.82
C ARG A 57 -4.52 11.95 -20.48
N LEU A 58 -4.52 11.77 -21.81
CA LEU A 58 -3.35 11.96 -22.68
C LEU A 58 -2.13 11.10 -22.28
N GLN A 59 -2.38 10.00 -21.57
CA GLN A 59 -1.38 8.99 -21.23
C GLN A 59 -1.24 7.99 -22.39
N PHE A 60 -0.03 7.44 -22.56
CA PHE A 60 0.28 6.51 -23.63
C PHE A 60 1.33 5.48 -23.19
N GLY A 61 1.43 4.38 -23.95
CA GLY A 61 2.41 3.32 -23.70
C GLY A 61 2.35 2.75 -22.28
N ALA A 62 3.53 2.47 -21.71
CA ALA A 62 3.66 1.89 -20.38
C ALA A 62 3.05 2.75 -19.25
N ASP A 63 2.98 4.07 -19.43
CA ASP A 63 2.36 4.98 -18.44
C ASP A 63 0.84 4.78 -18.40
N LEU A 64 0.20 4.65 -19.56
CA LEU A 64 -1.24 4.34 -19.66
C LEU A 64 -1.55 2.94 -19.13
N GLU A 65 -0.71 1.95 -19.44
CA GLU A 65 -0.86 0.59 -18.92
C GLU A 65 -0.77 0.56 -17.38
N LEU A 66 0.18 1.30 -16.80
CA LEU A 66 0.31 1.43 -15.36
C LEU A 66 -0.89 2.17 -14.73
N HIS A 67 -1.42 3.20 -15.39
CA HIS A 67 -2.64 3.90 -14.97
C HIS A 67 -3.81 2.93 -14.83
N PHE A 68 -4.11 2.18 -15.90
CA PHE A 68 -5.18 1.18 -15.88
C PHE A 68 -4.92 0.08 -14.85
N ARG A 69 -3.70 -0.45 -14.78
CA ARG A 69 -3.33 -1.49 -13.80
C ARG A 69 -3.57 -1.01 -12.37
N THR A 70 -3.22 0.23 -12.06
CA THR A 70 -3.38 0.81 -10.72
C THR A 70 -4.86 0.97 -10.37
N LEU A 71 -5.69 1.52 -11.27
CA LEU A 71 -7.13 1.68 -11.04
C LEU A 71 -7.87 0.35 -10.95
N ILE A 72 -7.59 -0.56 -11.88
CA ILE A 72 -8.17 -1.92 -11.88
C ILE A 72 -7.77 -2.63 -10.60
N GLY A 73 -6.48 -2.60 -10.25
CA GLY A 73 -5.96 -3.18 -9.01
C GLY A 73 -6.63 -2.62 -7.76
N ALA A 74 -6.80 -1.30 -7.67
CA ALA A 74 -7.48 -0.65 -6.55
C ALA A 74 -8.93 -1.14 -6.41
N GLY A 75 -9.68 -1.25 -7.52
CA GLY A 75 -11.02 -1.84 -7.51
C GLY A 75 -11.03 -3.35 -7.17
N CYS A 76 -10.00 -4.08 -7.60
CA CYS A 76 -9.81 -5.50 -7.30
C CYS A 76 -9.31 -5.78 -5.88
N ASN A 77 -8.82 -4.80 -5.13
CA ASN A 77 -8.30 -4.98 -3.77
C ASN A 77 -9.34 -5.63 -2.83
N PRO A 78 -9.00 -6.66 -2.04
CA PRO A 78 -9.99 -7.37 -1.24
C PRO A 78 -10.69 -6.53 -0.15
N ASN A 79 -10.18 -5.36 0.23
CA ASN A 79 -10.87 -4.40 1.10
C ASN A 79 -12.04 -3.68 0.40
N VAL A 80 -12.16 -3.81 -0.92
CA VAL A 80 -13.24 -3.26 -1.75
C VAL A 80 -14.27 -4.35 -2.08
N ALA A 81 -15.53 -4.06 -1.75
CA ALA A 81 -16.70 -4.92 -1.93
C ALA A 81 -17.45 -4.66 -3.24
N GLY A 82 -17.36 -3.45 -3.78
CA GLY A 82 -17.99 -3.06 -5.04
C GLY A 82 -17.49 -1.71 -5.52
N VAL A 83 -17.62 -1.45 -6.82
CA VAL A 83 -17.04 -0.25 -7.46
C VAL A 83 -18.01 0.40 -8.42
N VAL A 84 -18.17 1.72 -8.32
CA VAL A 84 -18.76 2.54 -9.38
C VAL A 84 -17.63 3.29 -10.06
N VAL A 85 -17.39 3.00 -11.34
CA VAL A 85 -16.38 3.68 -12.15
C VAL A 85 -17.04 4.84 -12.88
N ILE A 86 -16.47 6.04 -12.80
CA ILE A 86 -16.91 7.20 -13.59
C ILE A 86 -15.71 7.71 -14.37
N GLY A 87 -15.84 7.77 -15.70
CA GLY A 87 -14.85 8.39 -16.57
C GLY A 87 -15.45 9.50 -17.43
N ILE A 88 -14.62 10.19 -18.19
CA ILE A 88 -15.11 11.19 -19.14
C ILE A 88 -15.83 10.54 -20.32
N GLU A 89 -15.32 9.40 -20.82
CA GLU A 89 -15.79 8.74 -22.04
C GLU A 89 -15.90 7.20 -21.87
N PRO A 90 -16.69 6.49 -22.70
CA PRO A 90 -17.03 5.09 -22.45
C PRO A 90 -15.91 4.06 -22.70
N GLN A 91 -14.93 4.32 -23.57
CA GLN A 91 -13.93 3.33 -24.00
C GLN A 91 -12.96 2.94 -22.87
N TRP A 92 -12.29 3.91 -22.26
CA TRP A 92 -11.38 3.71 -21.13
C TRP A 92 -12.18 3.30 -19.89
N THR A 93 -13.37 3.87 -19.69
CA THR A 93 -14.28 3.46 -18.61
C THR A 93 -14.56 1.96 -18.69
N LYS A 94 -14.83 1.45 -19.90
CA LYS A 94 -15.05 0.03 -20.12
C LYS A 94 -13.83 -0.83 -19.81
N ILE A 95 -12.61 -0.39 -20.14
CA ILE A 95 -11.37 -1.11 -19.81
C ILE A 95 -11.25 -1.33 -18.30
N VAL A 96 -11.45 -0.28 -17.51
CA VAL A 96 -11.37 -0.36 -16.05
C VAL A 96 -12.48 -1.23 -15.47
N VAL A 97 -13.71 -1.06 -15.96
CA VAL A 97 -14.87 -1.87 -15.53
C VAL A 97 -14.66 -3.35 -15.83
N ASP A 98 -14.25 -3.70 -17.05
CA ASP A 98 -14.03 -5.10 -17.45
C ASP A 98 -12.88 -5.72 -16.66
N GLY A 99 -11.80 -4.97 -16.42
CA GLY A 99 -10.67 -5.40 -15.60
C GLY A 99 -11.08 -5.70 -14.15
N ILE A 100 -11.90 -4.85 -13.54
CA ILE A 100 -12.43 -5.08 -12.18
C ILE A 100 -13.41 -6.26 -12.18
N LYS A 101 -14.29 -6.35 -13.18
CA LYS A 101 -15.30 -7.40 -13.30
C LYS A 101 -14.69 -8.80 -13.39
N ALA A 102 -13.49 -8.93 -13.95
CA ALA A 102 -12.75 -10.19 -14.00
C ALA A 102 -12.44 -10.77 -12.61
N SER A 103 -12.43 -9.95 -11.54
CA SER A 103 -12.29 -10.42 -10.16
C SER A 103 -13.57 -11.02 -9.57
N GLY A 104 -14.71 -10.96 -10.29
CA GLY A 104 -16.02 -11.42 -9.84
C GLY A 104 -16.80 -10.38 -9.03
N LYS A 105 -16.21 -9.24 -8.69
CA LYS A 105 -16.85 -8.20 -7.88
C LYS A 105 -17.95 -7.44 -8.62
N PRO A 106 -18.98 -6.95 -7.90
CA PRO A 106 -19.92 -5.98 -8.44
C PRO A 106 -19.22 -4.70 -8.90
N VAL A 107 -19.38 -4.36 -10.18
CA VAL A 107 -18.86 -3.12 -10.78
C VAL A 107 -19.79 -2.59 -11.86
N GLU A 108 -20.00 -1.27 -11.88
CA GLU A 108 -20.77 -0.56 -12.89
C GLU A 108 -20.00 0.68 -13.36
N GLY A 109 -20.11 1.00 -14.65
CA GLY A 109 -19.42 2.14 -15.28
C GLY A 109 -20.38 3.19 -15.80
N PHE A 110 -20.00 4.46 -15.64
CA PHE A 110 -20.73 5.63 -16.12
C PHE A 110 -19.76 6.62 -16.77
N TRP A 111 -20.25 7.46 -17.68
CA TRP A 111 -19.40 8.47 -18.32
C TRP A 111 -20.13 9.79 -18.53
N ILE A 112 -19.37 10.89 -18.42
CA ILE A 112 -19.91 12.25 -18.41
C ILE A 112 -20.20 12.76 -19.82
N GLU A 113 -19.34 12.47 -20.79
CA GLU A 113 -19.50 12.95 -22.17
C GLU A 113 -20.81 12.43 -22.79
N GLY A 114 -21.59 13.33 -23.38
CA GLY A 114 -22.91 13.03 -23.94
C GLY A 114 -24.04 12.85 -22.92
N ASN A 115 -23.75 12.74 -21.62
CA ASN A 115 -24.75 12.60 -20.56
C ASN A 115 -24.85 13.84 -19.65
N GLY A 116 -23.73 14.56 -19.46
CA GLY A 116 -23.58 15.63 -18.48
C GLY A 116 -23.48 15.11 -17.04
N ASP A 117 -22.94 15.93 -16.13
CA ASP A 117 -22.70 15.53 -14.74
C ASP A 117 -23.99 15.15 -14.01
N THR A 118 -25.04 15.97 -14.08
CA THR A 118 -26.27 15.76 -13.31
C THR A 118 -26.91 14.40 -13.57
N ALA A 119 -27.01 13.97 -14.84
CA ALA A 119 -27.60 12.68 -15.19
C ALA A 119 -26.68 11.50 -14.84
N THR A 120 -25.37 11.69 -15.00
CA THR A 120 -24.33 10.71 -14.65
C THR A 120 -24.33 10.46 -13.15
N ILE A 121 -24.25 11.51 -12.33
CA ILE A 121 -24.29 11.46 -10.87
C ILE A 121 -25.58 10.79 -10.39
N ALA A 122 -26.73 11.11 -10.97
CA ALA A 122 -28.01 10.50 -10.58
C ALA A 122 -28.02 8.99 -10.85
N SER A 123 -27.47 8.54 -11.98
CA SER A 123 -27.42 7.12 -12.35
C SER A 123 -26.40 6.35 -11.52
N ALA A 124 -25.19 6.91 -11.39
CA ALA A 124 -24.12 6.37 -10.54
C ALA A 124 -24.55 6.27 -9.07
N SER A 125 -25.31 7.24 -8.55
CA SER A 125 -25.87 7.20 -7.19
C SER A 125 -26.83 6.02 -6.98
N LYS A 126 -27.61 5.62 -7.99
CA LYS A 126 -28.49 4.44 -7.91
C LYS A 126 -27.71 3.13 -7.88
N ALA A 127 -26.63 3.04 -8.66
CA ALA A 127 -25.72 1.89 -8.61
C ALA A 127 -25.02 1.79 -7.25
N ALA A 128 -24.45 2.91 -6.78
CA ALA A 128 -23.80 2.99 -5.47
C ALA A 128 -24.76 2.61 -4.32
N TYR A 129 -26.02 3.05 -4.37
CA TYR A 129 -27.05 2.62 -3.41
C TYR A 129 -27.22 1.09 -3.39
N SER A 130 -27.32 0.47 -4.57
CA SER A 130 -27.50 -0.98 -4.71
C SER A 130 -26.27 -1.75 -4.23
N MET A 131 -25.06 -1.25 -4.53
CA MET A 131 -23.81 -1.81 -4.04
C MET A 131 -23.68 -1.71 -2.52
N MET A 132 -24.11 -0.59 -1.91
CA MET A 132 -24.14 -0.46 -0.45
C MET A 132 -25.11 -1.46 0.19
N LYS A 133 -26.28 -1.70 -0.42
CA LYS A 133 -27.21 -2.75 0.02
C LYS A 133 -26.61 -4.15 -0.08
N HIS A 134 -25.77 -4.40 -1.08
CA HIS A 134 -25.05 -5.67 -1.22
C HIS A 134 -23.96 -5.80 -0.16
N ALA A 135 -23.04 -4.83 -0.07
CA ALA A 135 -21.90 -4.85 0.83
C ALA A 135 -22.32 -4.93 2.31
N SER A 136 -23.34 -4.17 2.73
CA SER A 136 -23.82 -4.13 4.13
C SER A 136 -24.39 -5.44 4.66
N LYS A 137 -24.75 -6.39 3.79
CA LYS A 137 -25.23 -7.72 4.19
C LYS A 137 -24.10 -8.73 4.39
N GLN A 138 -22.93 -8.46 3.85
CA GLN A 138 -21.79 -9.37 3.93
C GLN A 138 -21.34 -9.48 5.40
N GLN A 139 -21.20 -10.71 5.87
CA GLN A 139 -20.70 -11.00 7.21
C GLN A 139 -19.24 -11.39 7.14
N ARG A 140 -18.51 -11.08 8.21
CA ARG A 140 -17.12 -11.49 8.33
C ARG A 140 -17.06 -12.99 8.63
N VAL A 141 -16.09 -13.67 8.04
CA VAL A 141 -15.81 -15.09 8.23
C VAL A 141 -14.39 -15.27 8.76
N SER A 142 -14.18 -16.35 9.51
CA SER A 142 -12.84 -16.71 9.98
C SER A 142 -11.97 -17.20 8.82
N ALA A 143 -10.71 -16.79 8.80
CA ALA A 143 -9.68 -17.29 7.90
C ALA A 143 -8.35 -17.44 8.65
N PRO A 144 -7.49 -18.41 8.26
CA PRO A 144 -6.16 -18.52 8.82
C PRO A 144 -5.32 -17.27 8.50
N LEU A 145 -4.44 -16.87 9.41
CA LEU A 145 -3.60 -15.68 9.27
C LEU A 145 -2.69 -15.73 8.03
N SER A 146 -2.35 -16.91 7.54
CA SER A 146 -1.60 -17.12 6.29
C SER A 146 -2.29 -16.50 5.05
N GLU A 147 -3.60 -16.27 5.10
CA GLU A 147 -4.34 -15.61 4.02
C GLU A 147 -4.30 -14.08 4.06
N LEU A 148 -3.77 -13.49 5.15
CA LEU A 148 -3.63 -12.04 5.25
C LEU A 148 -2.38 -11.58 4.49
N TRP A 149 -2.60 -10.75 3.47
CA TRP A 149 -1.52 -10.17 2.67
C TRP A 149 -1.08 -8.84 3.29
N VAL A 150 0.19 -8.76 3.65
CA VAL A 150 0.75 -7.64 4.41
C VAL A 150 1.87 -6.97 3.63
N SER A 151 1.80 -5.64 3.50
CA SER A 151 2.80 -4.83 2.84
C SER A 151 3.55 -3.96 3.85
N THR A 152 4.74 -3.48 3.50
CA THR A 152 5.46 -2.50 4.32
C THR A 152 6.25 -1.49 3.49
N LYS A 153 6.37 -0.29 4.04
CA LYS A 153 7.25 0.78 3.55
C LYS A 153 7.58 1.71 4.73
N CYS A 154 8.77 2.31 4.79
CA CYS A 154 9.11 3.26 5.87
C CYS A 154 8.95 4.72 5.45
N GLY A 155 8.62 5.64 6.35
CA GLY A 155 8.49 7.06 6.01
C GLY A 155 9.10 7.99 7.02
N GLU A 156 9.65 9.10 6.54
CA GLU A 156 10.34 10.09 7.38
C GLU A 156 11.28 9.45 8.41
N SER A 157 12.13 8.54 7.91
CA SER A 157 13.08 7.80 8.74
C SER A 157 14.01 8.75 9.51
N ASP A 158 14.45 8.27 10.65
CA ASP A 158 15.46 8.86 11.52
C ASP A 158 16.39 7.75 12.02
N THR A 159 17.36 8.06 12.89
CA THR A 159 18.27 7.03 13.43
C THR A 159 17.53 5.91 14.17
N THR A 160 16.38 6.19 14.79
CA THR A 160 15.59 5.17 15.52
C THR A 160 14.93 4.15 14.61
N SER A 161 14.70 4.54 13.35
CA SER A 161 14.01 3.72 12.37
C SER A 161 14.79 2.45 12.05
N GLY A 162 16.09 2.57 11.76
CA GLY A 162 16.98 1.42 11.50
C GLY A 162 17.34 0.62 12.76
N CYS A 163 17.31 1.25 13.93
CA CYS A 163 17.67 0.61 15.20
C CYS A 163 16.52 -0.16 15.86
N ALA A 164 15.26 0.21 15.61
CA ALA A 164 14.11 -0.33 16.33
C ALA A 164 12.85 -0.52 15.48
N SER A 165 12.32 0.52 14.82
CA SER A 165 11.04 0.41 14.09
C SER A 165 11.09 -0.59 12.94
N ASN A 166 12.10 -0.50 12.06
CA ASN A 166 12.26 -1.40 10.91
C ASN A 166 12.59 -2.84 11.35
N PRO A 167 13.51 -3.09 12.30
CA PRO A 167 13.69 -4.42 12.88
C PRO A 167 12.42 -5.04 13.49
N THR A 168 11.54 -4.21 14.07
CA THR A 168 10.25 -4.69 14.60
C THR A 168 9.35 -5.19 13.48
N VAL A 169 9.26 -4.47 12.36
CA VAL A 169 8.57 -4.95 11.15
C VAL A 169 9.20 -6.25 10.66
N GLY A 170 10.54 -6.30 10.62
CA GLY A 170 11.28 -7.50 10.21
C GLY A 170 10.95 -8.74 11.06
N ASN A 171 10.78 -8.57 12.38
CA ASN A 171 10.37 -9.65 13.27
C ASN A 171 8.96 -10.18 12.92
N VAL A 172 8.02 -9.29 12.62
CA VAL A 172 6.67 -9.67 12.17
C VAL A 172 6.69 -10.32 10.78
N PHE A 173 7.49 -9.80 9.85
CA PHE A 173 7.65 -10.38 8.52
C PHE A 173 8.19 -11.81 8.59
N ASP A 174 9.24 -12.06 9.38
CA ASP A 174 9.79 -13.41 9.57
C ASP A 174 8.73 -14.40 10.12
N LYS A 175 7.88 -13.93 11.04
CA LYS A 175 6.77 -14.72 11.62
C LYS A 175 5.69 -15.05 10.60
N LEU A 176 5.24 -14.06 9.82
CA LEU A 176 4.23 -14.22 8.78
C LEU A 176 4.75 -15.06 7.60
N TYR A 177 6.03 -14.91 7.28
CA TYR A 177 6.70 -15.70 6.25
C TYR A 177 6.69 -17.20 6.59
N GLU A 178 6.97 -17.55 7.85
CA GLU A 178 7.01 -18.93 8.34
C GLU A 178 5.66 -19.66 8.20
N ILE A 179 4.54 -18.94 8.26
CA ILE A 179 3.20 -19.50 8.06
C ILE A 179 2.69 -19.40 6.61
N GLY A 180 3.52 -18.93 5.68
CA GLY A 180 3.18 -18.87 4.25
C GLY A 180 2.32 -17.68 3.84
N SER A 181 2.33 -16.58 4.60
CA SER A 181 1.68 -15.33 4.18
C SER A 181 2.33 -14.74 2.93
N THR A 182 1.60 -13.88 2.23
CA THR A 182 2.14 -13.09 1.11
C THR A 182 2.54 -11.71 1.62
N LEU A 183 3.80 -11.35 1.43
CA LEU A 183 4.43 -10.15 1.96
C LEU A 183 5.02 -9.32 0.83
N VAL A 184 5.07 -8.00 0.98
CA VAL A 184 5.79 -7.13 0.03
C VAL A 184 6.50 -5.97 0.70
N PHE A 185 7.64 -5.61 0.14
CA PHE A 185 8.38 -4.37 0.40
C PHE A 185 8.82 -3.76 -0.94
N GLY A 186 9.23 -2.50 -0.92
CA GLY A 186 9.68 -1.77 -2.12
C GLY A 186 10.70 -0.69 -1.76
N GLU A 187 10.49 0.53 -2.28
CA GLU A 187 11.36 1.69 -2.07
C GLU A 187 12.71 1.53 -2.77
N THR A 188 12.68 1.30 -4.08
CA THR A 188 13.84 0.90 -4.90
C THR A 188 15.07 1.78 -4.67
N THR A 189 14.89 3.09 -4.63
CA THR A 189 15.99 4.04 -4.45
C THR A 189 16.54 4.07 -3.03
N GLU A 190 15.73 3.71 -2.03
CA GLU A 190 16.18 3.57 -0.64
C GLU A 190 16.91 2.26 -0.37
N LEU A 191 17.12 1.41 -1.38
CA LEU A 191 18.03 0.27 -1.29
C LEU A 191 19.45 0.61 -1.76
N THR A 192 19.68 1.79 -2.32
CA THR A 192 20.99 2.19 -2.85
C THR A 192 22.08 2.09 -1.80
N GLY A 193 23.14 1.34 -2.11
CA GLY A 193 24.23 1.02 -1.21
C GLY A 193 24.05 -0.27 -0.42
N GLY A 194 22.82 -0.78 -0.31
CA GLY A 194 22.46 -2.01 0.40
C GLY A 194 21.81 -3.07 -0.49
N GLU A 195 21.61 -2.79 -1.78
CA GLU A 195 20.83 -3.63 -2.70
C GLU A 195 21.44 -5.03 -2.87
N HIS A 196 22.77 -5.16 -2.75
CA HIS A 196 23.47 -6.44 -2.77
C HIS A 196 23.06 -7.37 -1.61
N LEU A 197 22.60 -6.83 -0.48
CA LEU A 197 22.08 -7.62 0.64
C LEU A 197 20.70 -8.21 0.33
N VAL A 198 19.87 -7.47 -0.42
CA VAL A 198 18.59 -7.97 -0.91
C VAL A 198 18.81 -9.00 -2.02
N GLU A 199 19.73 -8.71 -2.93
CA GLU A 199 20.12 -9.61 -4.02
C GLU A 199 20.63 -10.97 -3.48
N ALA A 200 21.44 -10.96 -2.42
CA ALA A 200 21.94 -12.17 -1.77
C ALA A 200 20.83 -13.03 -1.15
N ARG A 201 19.65 -12.44 -0.91
CA ARG A 201 18.47 -13.10 -0.33
C ARG A 201 17.42 -13.46 -1.38
N CYS A 202 17.69 -13.32 -2.67
CA CYS A 202 16.78 -13.77 -3.72
C CYS A 202 16.79 -15.29 -3.83
N ARG A 203 15.60 -15.91 -3.89
CA ARG A 203 15.44 -17.37 -3.85
C ARG A 203 16.15 -18.10 -4.99
N THR A 204 16.06 -17.54 -6.19
CA THR A 204 16.63 -18.15 -7.40
C THR A 204 17.44 -17.14 -8.21
N PRO A 205 18.34 -17.60 -9.09
CA PRO A 205 19.05 -16.72 -10.03
C PRO A 205 18.12 -15.85 -10.89
N GLU A 206 16.93 -16.35 -11.24
CA GLU A 206 15.95 -15.63 -12.04
C GLU A 206 15.32 -14.47 -11.25
N VAL A 207 14.94 -14.72 -9.99
CA VAL A 207 14.44 -13.67 -9.08
C VAL A 207 15.51 -12.62 -8.85
N LYS A 208 16.76 -13.07 -8.62
CA LYS A 208 17.93 -12.21 -8.46
C LYS A 208 18.14 -11.31 -9.67
N LYS A 209 18.09 -11.88 -10.88
CA LYS A 209 18.22 -11.14 -12.14
C LYS A 209 17.10 -10.12 -12.31
N LYS A 210 15.84 -10.52 -12.07
CA LYS A 210 14.68 -9.61 -12.18
C LYS A 210 14.76 -8.45 -11.18
N PHE A 211 15.21 -8.71 -9.94
CA PHE A 211 15.49 -7.67 -8.95
C PHE A 211 16.53 -6.67 -9.44
N ARG A 212 17.66 -7.17 -9.97
CA ARG A 212 18.72 -6.33 -10.54
C ARG A 212 18.24 -5.48 -11.71
N GLU A 213 17.54 -6.08 -12.66
CA GLU A 213 16.97 -5.35 -13.79
C GLU A 213 16.03 -4.21 -13.35
N MET A 214 15.20 -4.43 -12.32
CA MET A 214 14.32 -3.39 -11.78
C MET A 214 15.08 -2.28 -11.06
N PHE A 215 16.05 -2.65 -10.23
CA PHE A 215 16.88 -1.70 -9.51
C PHE A 215 17.66 -0.82 -10.50
N ASP A 216 18.35 -1.44 -11.46
CA ASP A 216 19.16 -0.76 -12.46
C ASP A 216 18.29 0.15 -13.34
N ARG A 217 17.09 -0.31 -13.75
CA ARG A 217 16.12 0.52 -14.49
C ARG A 217 15.75 1.80 -13.73
N TYR A 218 15.59 1.72 -12.41
CA TYR A 218 15.25 2.90 -11.61
C TYR A 218 16.45 3.84 -11.45
N GLN A 219 17.66 3.29 -11.25
CA GLN A 219 18.89 4.10 -11.19
C GLN A 219 19.14 4.81 -12.51
N ASP A 220 18.92 4.13 -13.63
CA ASP A 220 19.00 4.69 -14.97
C ASP A 220 18.11 5.93 -15.14
N VAL A 221 16.89 5.92 -14.59
CA VAL A 221 15.99 7.08 -14.64
C VAL A 221 16.55 8.23 -13.81
N ILE A 222 17.10 7.95 -12.63
CA ILE A 222 17.73 8.97 -11.80
C ILE A 222 18.94 9.56 -12.51
N ASP A 223 19.90 8.74 -12.92
CA ASP A 223 21.16 9.18 -13.51
C ASP A 223 20.96 9.99 -14.80
N LYS A 224 19.94 9.67 -15.59
CA LYS A 224 19.59 10.44 -16.80
C LYS A 224 19.00 11.82 -16.51
N ASN A 225 18.34 12.00 -15.37
CA ASN A 225 17.55 13.21 -15.07
C ASN A 225 18.06 14.01 -13.86
N LYS A 226 19.11 13.53 -13.18
CA LYS A 226 19.59 14.13 -11.94
C LYS A 226 20.26 15.49 -12.17
N THR A 227 19.93 16.47 -11.33
CA THR A 227 20.64 17.76 -11.26
C THR A 227 21.80 17.75 -10.26
N SER A 228 21.74 16.85 -9.27
CA SER A 228 22.77 16.55 -8.26
C SER A 228 22.82 15.03 -8.05
N ASP A 229 23.77 14.48 -7.31
CA ASP A 229 23.77 13.04 -7.07
C ASP A 229 22.54 12.60 -6.26
N LEU A 230 22.11 11.34 -6.41
CA LEU A 230 21.04 10.79 -5.58
C LEU A 230 21.42 10.91 -4.09
N SER A 231 22.69 10.71 -3.75
CA SER A 231 23.21 10.88 -2.38
C SER A 231 23.04 12.30 -1.83
N ASP A 232 22.86 13.30 -2.70
CA ASP A 232 22.63 14.70 -2.27
C ASP A 232 21.14 14.97 -1.98
N SER A 233 20.24 14.16 -2.54
CA SER A 233 18.78 14.29 -2.37
C SER A 233 18.19 13.28 -1.38
N GLN A 234 18.90 12.17 -1.17
CA GLN A 234 18.61 11.11 -0.23
C GLN A 234 19.87 10.81 0.61
N PRO A 235 19.79 10.84 1.95
CA PRO A 235 18.60 11.04 2.76
C PRO A 235 17.99 12.45 2.62
N THR A 236 16.67 12.57 2.77
CA THR A 236 16.01 13.88 2.69
C THR A 236 16.49 14.82 3.81
N LYS A 237 16.29 16.14 3.67
CA LYS A 237 16.64 17.11 4.73
C LYS A 237 16.06 16.74 6.10
N GLY A 238 14.82 16.23 6.12
CA GLY A 238 14.20 15.71 7.34
C GLY A 238 14.97 14.51 7.89
N ASN A 239 15.37 13.55 7.05
CA ASN A 239 16.15 12.38 7.49
C ASN A 239 17.51 12.78 8.09
N ILE A 240 18.21 13.75 7.47
CA ILE A 240 19.49 14.25 7.98
C ILE A 240 19.30 14.93 9.33
N ALA A 241 18.26 15.76 9.49
CA ALA A 241 17.90 16.35 10.78
C ALA A 241 17.52 15.28 11.83
N GLY A 242 16.98 14.13 11.37
CA GLY A 242 16.72 12.94 12.16
C GLY A 242 17.95 12.06 12.45
N GLY A 243 19.15 12.46 12.00
CA GLY A 243 20.42 11.82 12.33
C GLY A 243 20.90 10.73 11.37
N LEU A 244 20.36 10.65 10.15
CA LEU A 244 20.89 9.76 9.09
C LEU A 244 21.94 10.50 8.26
N THR A 245 23.13 9.90 8.08
CA THR A 245 24.29 10.56 7.47
C THR A 245 24.49 10.24 6.00
N THR A 246 24.18 9.01 5.56
CA THR A 246 24.33 8.60 4.16
C THR A 246 23.14 7.77 3.65
N ILE A 247 23.03 7.62 2.33
CA ILE A 247 21.99 6.80 1.72
C ILE A 247 22.19 5.31 2.03
N GLU A 248 23.45 4.87 2.13
CA GLU A 248 23.82 3.51 2.54
C GLU A 248 23.35 3.23 3.97
N GLU A 249 23.59 4.14 4.92
CA GLU A 249 23.13 4.00 6.30
C GLU A 249 21.61 3.86 6.36
N LYS A 250 20.89 4.68 5.58
CA LYS A 250 19.44 4.61 5.45
C LYS A 250 19.01 3.28 4.83
N ALA A 251 19.69 2.79 3.80
CA ALA A 251 19.41 1.53 3.14
C ALA A 251 19.58 0.33 4.09
N LEU A 252 20.66 0.31 4.88
CA LEU A 252 20.88 -0.74 5.88
C LEU A 252 19.75 -0.81 6.91
N GLY A 253 19.25 0.35 7.34
CA GLY A 253 18.07 0.46 8.20
C GLY A 253 16.78 0.02 7.49
N ASN A 254 16.58 0.44 6.24
CA ASN A 254 15.42 0.07 5.41
C ASN A 254 15.31 -1.45 5.26
N ILE A 255 16.41 -2.13 4.93
CA ILE A 255 16.47 -3.59 4.71
C ILE A 255 16.08 -4.39 5.96
N GLN A 256 16.17 -3.82 7.17
CA GLN A 256 15.72 -4.51 8.38
C GLN A 256 14.23 -4.86 8.35
N LYS A 257 13.40 -4.18 7.54
CA LYS A 257 11.96 -4.46 7.41
C LYS A 257 11.65 -5.85 6.88
N ILE A 258 12.56 -6.45 6.12
CA ILE A 258 12.37 -7.80 5.56
C ILE A 258 12.88 -8.90 6.50
N GLY A 259 13.20 -8.57 7.75
CA GLY A 259 13.61 -9.54 8.76
C GLY A 259 14.93 -10.21 8.45
N LYS A 260 15.19 -11.33 9.12
CA LYS A 260 16.44 -12.12 9.01
C LYS A 260 16.21 -13.47 8.33
N LYS A 261 14.99 -13.98 8.34
CA LYS A 261 14.64 -15.31 7.80
C LYS A 261 14.02 -15.25 6.41
N CYS A 262 13.30 -14.17 6.07
CA CYS A 262 12.64 -14.09 4.77
C CYS A 262 13.64 -14.21 3.61
N VAL A 263 13.22 -14.86 2.54
CA VAL A 263 13.91 -14.92 1.24
C VAL A 263 13.01 -14.22 0.23
N VAL A 264 13.56 -13.42 -0.68
CA VAL A 264 12.78 -12.79 -1.75
C VAL A 264 12.37 -13.87 -2.74
N ASP A 265 11.09 -14.21 -2.74
CA ASP A 265 10.47 -15.28 -3.53
C ASP A 265 10.03 -14.79 -4.91
N GLY A 266 9.73 -13.50 -5.04
CA GLY A 266 9.28 -12.90 -6.29
C GLY A 266 9.63 -11.41 -6.38
N VAL A 267 9.59 -10.93 -7.61
CA VAL A 267 9.84 -9.53 -7.95
C VAL A 267 8.69 -9.06 -8.82
N LEU A 268 8.11 -7.91 -8.47
CA LEU A 268 6.87 -7.37 -9.01
C LEU A 268 7.13 -6.00 -9.61
N ASP A 269 6.59 -5.74 -10.79
CA ASP A 269 6.54 -4.38 -11.33
C ASP A 269 5.46 -3.58 -10.59
N LYS A 270 5.40 -2.27 -10.85
CA LYS A 270 4.44 -1.35 -10.24
C LYS A 270 3.01 -1.87 -10.43
N ALA A 271 2.27 -1.97 -9.30
CA ALA A 271 0.90 -2.48 -9.20
C ALA A 271 0.69 -3.92 -9.72
N GLU A 272 1.75 -4.71 -9.90
CA GLU A 272 1.65 -6.12 -10.26
C GLU A 272 1.16 -6.94 -9.04
N THR A 273 0.14 -7.79 -9.25
CA THR A 273 -0.39 -8.66 -8.21
C THR A 273 0.48 -9.92 -8.07
N PRO A 274 0.97 -10.26 -6.86
CA PRO A 274 1.71 -11.50 -6.65
C PRO A 274 0.87 -12.74 -6.99
N ILE A 275 1.51 -13.76 -7.56
CA ILE A 275 0.88 -15.04 -7.95
C ILE A 275 1.29 -16.23 -7.08
N ILE A 276 2.24 -16.03 -6.16
CA ILE A 276 2.71 -17.03 -5.19
C ILE A 276 2.81 -16.40 -3.80
N PRO A 277 2.66 -17.18 -2.71
CA PRO A 277 2.95 -16.72 -1.35
C PRO A 277 4.45 -16.46 -1.15
N GLY A 278 4.81 -15.85 -0.02
CA GLY A 278 6.19 -15.49 0.31
C GLY A 278 6.45 -13.99 0.25
N LEU A 279 7.72 -13.61 0.31
CA LEU A 279 8.16 -12.21 0.30
C LEU A 279 8.47 -11.76 -1.12
N HIS A 280 7.81 -10.68 -1.54
CA HIS A 280 8.02 -10.06 -2.84
C HIS A 280 8.72 -8.71 -2.69
N PHE A 281 9.59 -8.40 -3.65
CA PHE A 281 10.03 -7.02 -3.88
C PHE A 281 9.14 -6.39 -4.96
N MET A 282 8.57 -5.22 -4.71
CA MET A 282 7.85 -4.45 -5.71
C MET A 282 8.65 -3.19 -6.06
N ASP A 283 8.90 -2.99 -7.36
CA ASP A 283 9.54 -1.76 -7.81
C ASP A 283 8.63 -0.56 -7.52
N SER A 284 9.15 0.42 -6.79
CA SER A 284 8.38 1.60 -6.37
C SER A 284 9.25 2.82 -6.11
N SER A 285 8.63 3.99 -6.24
CA SER A 285 9.14 5.21 -5.62
C SER A 285 9.24 5.05 -4.11
N SER A 286 10.14 5.83 -3.51
CA SER A 286 10.27 5.96 -2.04
C SER A 286 9.25 6.94 -1.47
N ALA A 287 8.52 7.68 -2.33
CA ALA A 287 7.39 8.48 -1.93
C ALA A 287 6.29 7.60 -1.31
N ALA A 288 5.82 7.99 -0.11
CA ALA A 288 4.95 7.13 0.67
C ALA A 288 3.60 6.86 0.00
N ALA A 289 2.96 7.93 -0.49
CA ALA A 289 1.63 7.83 -1.09
C ALA A 289 1.63 6.93 -2.35
N GLU A 290 2.68 7.00 -3.18
CA GLU A 290 2.81 6.15 -4.36
C GLU A 290 2.94 4.67 -3.96
N MET A 291 3.88 4.33 -3.08
CA MET A 291 4.11 2.93 -2.70
C MET A 291 2.88 2.30 -2.03
N VAL A 292 2.21 3.03 -1.12
CA VAL A 292 1.00 2.50 -0.46
C VAL A 292 -0.14 2.33 -1.48
N THR A 293 -0.25 3.23 -2.46
CA THR A 293 -1.22 3.09 -3.57
C THR A 293 -0.92 1.86 -4.43
N LEU A 294 0.34 1.61 -4.78
CA LEU A 294 0.75 0.41 -5.52
C LEU A 294 0.48 -0.88 -4.73
N CYS A 295 0.73 -0.89 -3.42
CA CYS A 295 0.40 -2.02 -2.54
C CYS A 295 -1.11 -2.27 -2.49
N ALA A 296 -1.92 -1.21 -2.40
CA ALA A 296 -3.36 -1.31 -2.48
C ALA A 296 -3.78 -1.89 -3.83
N ALA A 297 -3.23 -1.40 -4.94
CA ALA A 297 -3.55 -1.89 -6.28
C ALA A 297 -3.14 -3.36 -6.49
N ALA A 298 -2.01 -3.80 -5.93
CA ALA A 298 -1.57 -5.20 -5.98
C ALA A 298 -2.38 -6.14 -5.05
N GLY A 299 -3.35 -5.60 -4.31
CA GLY A 299 -4.31 -6.37 -3.52
C GLY A 299 -3.84 -6.71 -2.10
N PHE A 300 -2.87 -5.99 -1.52
CA PHE A 300 -2.52 -6.15 -0.11
C PHE A 300 -3.65 -5.63 0.79
N ALA A 301 -3.85 -6.26 1.95
CA ALA A 301 -5.00 -6.00 2.82
C ALA A 301 -4.63 -5.14 4.04
N ALA A 302 -3.37 -5.18 4.49
CA ALA A 302 -2.83 -4.33 5.55
C ALA A 302 -1.44 -3.79 5.18
N HIS A 303 -1.08 -2.63 5.74
CA HIS A 303 0.22 -2.00 5.53
C HIS A 303 0.88 -1.64 6.87
N LEU A 304 2.12 -2.07 7.06
CA LEU A 304 2.94 -1.72 8.23
C LEU A 304 3.86 -0.55 7.87
N PHE A 305 3.77 0.55 8.61
CA PHE A 305 4.45 1.80 8.29
C PHE A 305 5.32 2.28 9.45
N PRO A 306 6.58 1.84 9.54
CA PRO A 306 7.52 2.40 10.51
C PRO A 306 7.86 3.84 10.12
N THR A 307 7.79 4.74 11.10
CA THR A 307 8.16 6.15 10.92
C THR A 307 9.03 6.68 12.05
N GLY A 308 10.00 7.53 11.72
CA GLY A 308 10.89 8.17 12.68
C GLY A 308 10.36 9.53 13.16
N GLN A 309 9.85 10.34 12.23
CA GLN A 309 9.44 11.74 12.51
C GLN A 309 7.92 11.99 12.43
N GLY A 310 7.13 10.94 12.20
CA GLY A 310 5.66 11.02 12.30
C GLY A 310 4.98 11.30 10.97
N ASN A 311 5.42 10.63 9.90
CA ASN A 311 4.78 10.75 8.60
C ASN A 311 3.29 10.35 8.73
N VAL A 312 2.40 11.22 8.26
CA VAL A 312 0.95 11.11 8.53
C VAL A 312 0.18 10.27 7.51
N ILE A 313 0.85 9.78 6.45
CA ILE A 313 0.23 9.11 5.29
C ILE A 313 -0.81 8.05 5.65
N GLY A 314 -1.95 8.06 4.98
CA GLY A 314 -2.93 6.99 4.99
C GLY A 314 -3.16 6.44 3.59
N ASN A 315 -4.29 5.77 3.42
CA ASN A 315 -4.79 5.34 2.13
C ASN A 315 -6.29 5.06 2.25
N PRO A 316 -7.10 5.38 1.23
CA PRO A 316 -8.55 5.20 1.31
C PRO A 316 -9.02 3.72 1.32
N ILE A 317 -8.17 2.78 0.92
CA ILE A 317 -8.52 1.35 0.77
C ILE A 317 -7.70 0.47 1.73
N LEU A 318 -6.43 0.79 1.91
CA LEU A 318 -5.45 -0.03 2.62
C LEU A 318 -5.15 0.54 4.02
N PRO A 319 -5.60 -0.10 5.11
CA PRO A 319 -5.28 0.33 6.46
C PRO A 319 -3.77 0.42 6.68
N VAL A 320 -3.31 1.60 7.13
CA VAL A 320 -1.90 1.91 7.40
C VAL A 320 -1.70 1.90 8.91
N ILE A 321 -0.99 0.90 9.42
CA ILE A 321 -0.64 0.72 10.83
C ILE A 321 0.73 1.36 11.06
N LYS A 322 0.77 2.47 11.79
CA LYS A 322 1.99 3.23 12.06
C LYS A 322 2.66 2.79 13.35
N LEU A 323 3.96 2.58 13.29
CA LEU A 323 4.79 2.31 14.45
C LEU A 323 5.98 3.26 14.55
N CYS A 324 6.37 3.60 15.77
CA CYS A 324 7.46 4.54 16.01
C CYS A 324 8.32 4.14 17.21
N ALA A 325 9.63 4.24 17.03
CA ALA A 325 10.61 4.05 18.09
C ALA A 325 11.17 5.36 18.64
N ASN A 326 10.86 6.51 18.01
CA ASN A 326 11.37 7.81 18.43
C ASN A 326 10.55 8.35 19.62
N PRO A 327 11.14 8.45 20.84
CA PRO A 327 10.45 8.97 22.01
C PRO A 327 9.86 10.37 21.86
N LYS A 328 10.49 11.21 21.02
CA LYS A 328 10.00 12.56 20.75
C LYS A 328 8.72 12.48 19.94
N THR A 329 8.75 11.79 18.81
CA THR A 329 7.60 11.61 17.91
C THR A 329 6.43 10.94 18.62
N VAL A 330 6.68 9.85 19.37
CA VAL A 330 5.64 9.19 20.18
C VAL A 330 4.98 10.16 21.16
N ARG A 331 5.76 11.04 21.80
CA ARG A 331 5.21 12.03 22.75
C ARG A 331 4.45 13.17 22.06
N THR A 332 4.92 13.64 20.91
CA THR A 332 4.39 14.86 20.27
C THR A 332 3.36 14.58 19.18
N MET A 333 3.27 13.35 18.69
CA MET A 333 2.40 12.93 17.58
C MET A 333 1.74 11.58 17.87
N SER A 334 1.46 11.28 19.14
CA SER A 334 0.88 9.99 19.57
C SER A 334 -0.42 9.64 18.86
N GLU A 335 -1.23 10.64 18.47
CA GLU A 335 -2.50 10.43 17.76
C GLU A 335 -2.32 9.79 16.37
N HIS A 336 -1.12 9.88 15.79
CA HIS A 336 -0.77 9.23 14.53
C HIS A 336 -0.10 7.86 14.71
N ILE A 337 0.23 7.43 15.93
CA ILE A 337 1.03 6.23 16.17
C ILE A 337 0.14 5.12 16.76
N ASP A 338 -0.03 4.03 16.00
CA ASP A 338 -0.78 2.85 16.45
C ASP A 338 0.05 1.97 17.40
N VAL A 339 1.38 1.94 17.24
CA VAL A 339 2.29 1.10 18.03
C VAL A 339 3.54 1.87 18.46
N ASP A 340 3.65 2.12 19.77
CA ASP A 340 4.87 2.63 20.41
C ASP A 340 5.85 1.49 20.70
N VAL A 341 7.02 1.57 20.07
CA VAL A 341 8.15 0.64 20.28
C VAL A 341 9.42 1.37 20.73
N SER A 342 9.26 2.57 21.28
CA SER A 342 10.37 3.40 21.78
C SER A 342 11.09 2.79 22.99
N GLY A 343 10.43 1.84 23.67
CA GLY A 343 11.01 1.06 24.77
C GLY A 343 12.24 0.25 24.36
N ILE A 344 12.37 -0.13 23.08
CA ILE A 344 13.56 -0.85 22.56
C ILE A 344 14.83 -0.04 22.83
N LEU A 345 14.81 1.25 22.52
CA LEU A 345 15.99 2.13 22.65
C LEU A 345 16.36 2.39 24.12
N ARG A 346 15.40 2.25 25.02
CA ARG A 346 15.60 2.35 26.47
C ARG A 346 15.91 1.01 27.13
N ARG A 347 15.95 -0.08 26.36
CA ARG A 347 16.11 -1.46 26.85
C ARG A 347 15.00 -1.89 27.82
N GLU A 348 13.83 -1.27 27.71
CA GLU A 348 12.61 -1.61 28.46
C GLU A 348 11.88 -2.80 27.82
N GLU A 349 12.08 -3.00 26.51
CA GLU A 349 11.63 -4.17 25.78
C GLU A 349 12.67 -4.62 24.74
N ASN A 350 12.48 -5.83 24.20
CA ASN A 350 13.31 -6.38 23.13
C ASN A 350 12.53 -6.49 21.81
N LEU A 351 13.22 -6.87 20.74
CA LEU A 351 12.62 -6.99 19.40
C LEU A 351 11.50 -8.02 19.33
N ASP A 352 11.54 -9.09 20.12
CA ASP A 352 10.49 -10.10 20.12
C ASP A 352 9.21 -9.54 20.76
N THR A 353 9.31 -8.87 21.90
CA THR A 353 8.18 -8.21 22.56
C THR A 353 7.59 -7.11 21.68
N ALA A 354 8.42 -6.28 21.06
CA ALA A 354 7.94 -5.27 20.12
C ALA A 354 7.29 -5.89 18.88
N GLY A 355 7.84 -7.00 18.38
CA GLY A 355 7.25 -7.77 17.28
C GLY A 355 5.89 -8.37 17.65
N GLU A 356 5.73 -8.89 18.88
CA GLU A 356 4.43 -9.33 19.39
C GLU A 356 3.42 -8.18 19.49
N LYS A 357 3.84 -6.98 19.95
CA LYS A 357 2.97 -5.79 19.98
C LYS A 357 2.49 -5.40 18.57
N LEU A 358 3.39 -5.38 17.59
CA LEU A 358 3.04 -5.04 16.21
C LEU A 358 2.13 -6.10 15.57
N LEU A 359 2.41 -7.38 15.84
CA LEU A 359 1.57 -8.49 15.38
C LEU A 359 0.17 -8.44 16.00
N ASP A 360 0.07 -8.14 17.29
CA ASP A 360 -1.22 -7.93 17.98
C ASP A 360 -1.99 -6.76 17.34
N ALA A 361 -1.32 -5.63 17.08
CA ALA A 361 -1.93 -4.51 16.37
C ALA A 361 -2.45 -4.91 14.98
N LEU A 362 -1.63 -5.64 14.20
CA LEU A 362 -2.06 -6.18 12.90
C LEU A 362 -3.30 -7.08 13.03
N LEU A 363 -3.34 -7.96 14.02
CA LEU A 363 -4.49 -8.84 14.26
C LEU A 363 -5.72 -8.05 14.70
N ARG A 364 -5.59 -7.06 15.59
CA ARG A 364 -6.69 -6.17 15.98
C ARG A 364 -7.23 -5.39 14.79
N THR A 365 -6.36 -4.82 13.97
CA THR A 365 -6.74 -4.11 12.74
C THR A 365 -7.43 -5.05 11.74
N ALA A 366 -6.88 -6.24 11.53
CA ALA A 366 -7.49 -7.28 10.71
C ALA A 366 -8.86 -7.70 11.25
N ASN A 367 -9.03 -7.71 12.58
CA ASN A 367 -10.27 -7.95 13.31
C ASN A 367 -11.16 -6.71 13.48
N GLY A 368 -10.89 -5.62 12.76
CA GLY A 368 -11.82 -4.52 12.53
C GLY A 368 -11.54 -3.27 13.38
N GLU A 369 -10.48 -3.27 14.19
CA GLU A 369 -10.00 -2.03 14.78
C GLU A 369 -9.51 -1.07 13.68
N LEU A 370 -9.90 0.19 13.75
CA LEU A 370 -9.45 1.22 12.81
C LEU A 370 -8.07 1.72 13.22
N THR A 371 -7.20 1.97 12.25
CA THR A 371 -5.91 2.62 12.52
C THR A 371 -6.11 4.12 12.75
N ALA A 372 -5.12 4.75 13.38
CA ALA A 372 -5.06 6.20 13.55
C ALA A 372 -5.28 6.95 12.22
N ALA A 373 -4.68 6.46 11.12
CA ALA A 373 -4.82 7.06 9.79
C ALA A 373 -6.29 7.05 9.30
N GLU A 374 -7.01 5.96 9.54
CA GLU A 374 -8.41 5.81 9.16
C GLU A 374 -9.31 6.73 9.99
N ILE A 375 -9.05 6.84 11.30
CA ILE A 375 -9.81 7.69 12.22
C ILE A 375 -9.62 9.17 11.88
N LEU A 376 -8.37 9.59 11.61
CA LEU A 376 -8.01 10.96 11.28
C LEU A 376 -8.36 11.35 9.84
N GLY A 377 -8.72 10.38 8.99
CA GLY A 377 -9.18 10.63 7.62
C GLY A 377 -8.07 10.83 6.59
N HIS A 378 -6.86 10.33 6.84
CA HIS A 378 -5.77 10.33 5.86
C HIS A 378 -6.07 9.35 4.73
N ARG A 379 -6.26 9.88 3.51
CA ARG A 379 -6.78 9.16 2.34
C ARG A 379 -5.99 9.47 1.07
N GLU A 380 -4.68 9.58 1.20
CA GLU A 380 -3.83 9.86 0.05
C GLU A 380 -3.86 8.69 -0.94
N PHE A 381 -4.22 8.99 -2.20
CA PHE A 381 -4.23 8.06 -3.33
C PHE A 381 -3.47 8.72 -4.48
N VAL A 382 -2.24 8.27 -4.72
CA VAL A 382 -1.32 8.93 -5.64
C VAL A 382 -0.89 7.95 -6.70
N MET A 383 -1.20 8.27 -7.95
CA MET A 383 -0.81 7.46 -9.10
C MET A 383 0.67 7.69 -9.42
N THR A 384 1.37 6.62 -9.76
CA THR A 384 2.73 6.71 -10.30
C THR A 384 2.67 7.09 -11.77
N ARG A 385 3.47 8.08 -12.17
CA ARG A 385 3.67 8.54 -13.55
C ARG A 385 5.07 8.18 -14.03
N LEU A 386 5.17 7.74 -15.29
CA LEU A 386 6.42 7.41 -15.96
C LEU A 386 6.84 8.51 -16.94
N TYR A 387 5.88 9.18 -17.58
CA TYR A 387 6.13 10.21 -18.60
C TYR A 387 5.19 11.40 -18.43
N GLU A 388 5.55 12.53 -19.05
CA GLU A 388 4.63 13.65 -19.27
C GLU A 388 3.46 13.22 -20.15
N SER A 389 2.30 13.85 -19.97
CA SER A 389 1.15 13.64 -20.86
C SER A 389 1.40 14.28 -22.23
N ALA A 390 0.78 13.71 -23.27
CA ALA A 390 0.92 14.15 -24.67
C ALA A 390 0.38 15.55 -24.96
#